data_AF-A0A3G9IIP3-F1
#
_entry.id   AF-A0A3G9IIP3-F1
#
_cell.length_a   1.000
_cell.length_b   1.000
_cell.length_c   1.000
_cell.angle_alpha   90.00
_cell.angle_beta   90.00
_cell.angle_gamma   90.00
#
_symmetry.space_group_name_H-M   'P 1'
#
loop_
_entity.id
_entity.type
_entity.pdbx_description
1 polymer ?
#
loop_
_entity_poly.entity_id
_entity_poly.type
_entity_poly.pdbx_seq_one_letter_code
_entity_poly.pdbx_strand_id
1 'polypeptide(L)' 'MKKYLFAYKVKSNEKSWESSVIAETEEKAREKIVAKIADFEFTDESEIELGELLAVKEANGNQYIECEGCSA' A
#
# COMPACT_ATOMS: atom_id res chain seq x y z
N MET A 1 6.80 9.02 -12.46
CA MET A 1 6.34 7.86 -11.66
C MET A 1 5.05 8.24 -10.97
N LYS A 2 4.18 7.28 -10.64
CA LYS A 2 2.88 7.54 -10.00
C LYS A 2 2.82 6.85 -8.64
N LYS A 3 2.16 7.49 -7.68
CA LYS A 3 1.83 6.91 -6.38
C LYS A 3 0.46 6.24 -6.49
N TYR A 4 0.42 4.95 -6.29
CA TYR A 4 -0.79 4.13 -6.30
C TYR A 4 -1.17 3.83 -4.86
N LEU A 5 -2.41 4.11 -4.46
CA LEU A 5 -2.97 3.81 -3.14
C LEU A 5 -3.92 2.61 -3.29
N PHE A 6 -3.66 1.55 -2.53
CA PHE A 6 -4.47 0.35 -2.51
C PHE A 6 -5.08 0.14 -1.14
N ALA A 7 -6.33 -0.33 -1.13
CA ALA A 7 -6.88 -1.01 0.04
C ALA A 7 -6.22 -2.39 0.19
N TYR A 8 -6.01 -2.84 1.41
CA TYR A 8 -5.60 -4.21 1.69
C TYR A 8 -6.21 -4.71 3.00
N LYS A 9 -6.28 -6.03 3.15
CA LYS A 9 -6.70 -6.69 4.39
C LYS A 9 -5.67 -7.72 4.78
N VAL A 10 -5.34 -7.79 6.08
CA VAL A 10 -4.53 -8.90 6.61
C VAL A 10 -5.49 -9.95 7.14
N LYS A 11 -5.44 -11.16 6.58
CA LYS A 11 -6.37 -12.25 6.93
C LYS A 11 -6.34 -12.57 8.42
N SER A 12 -5.14 -12.63 9.00
CA SER A 12 -4.90 -12.97 10.40
C SER A 12 -5.57 -12.03 11.42
N ASN A 13 -5.65 -10.73 11.13
CA ASN A 13 -6.21 -9.74 12.07
C ASN A 13 -7.59 -9.21 11.65
N GLU A 14 -8.10 -9.63 10.50
CA GLU A 14 -9.35 -9.20 9.87
C GLU A 14 -9.49 -7.68 9.67
N LYS A 15 -8.40 -6.91 9.79
CA LYS A 15 -8.40 -5.46 9.64
C LYS A 15 -8.06 -5.07 8.21
N SER A 16 -8.80 -4.08 7.73
CA SER A 16 -8.55 -3.40 6.47
C SER A 16 -7.75 -2.12 6.69
N TRP A 17 -6.79 -1.88 5.81
CA TRP A 17 -5.88 -0.74 5.85
C TRP A 17 -5.63 -0.23 4.43
N GLU A 18 -4.92 0.88 4.32
CA GLU A 18 -4.53 1.46 3.06
C GLU A 18 -3.00 1.56 2.98
N SER A 19 -2.42 1.21 1.84
CA SER A 19 -0.99 1.37 1.63
C SER A 19 -0.73 1.89 0.22
N SER A 20 0.31 2.70 0.10
CA SER A 20 0.70 3.28 -1.19
C SER A 20 2.10 2.91 -1.60
N VAL A 21 2.31 2.83 -2.91
CA VAL A 21 3.61 2.54 -3.53
C VAL A 21 3.81 3.40 -4.76
N ILE A 22 5.07 3.76 -5.01
CA ILE A 22 5.47 4.49 -6.21
C ILE A 22 5.90 3.48 -7.28
N ALA A 23 5.26 3.53 -8.45
CA ALA A 23 5.58 2.66 -9.57
C ALA A 23 5.38 3.38 -10.92
N GLU A 24 5.86 2.75 -11.99
CA GLU A 24 5.67 3.24 -13.36
C GLU A 24 4.27 2.91 -13.88
N THR A 25 3.80 1.70 -13.60
CA THR A 25 2.50 1.16 -14.01
C THR A 25 1.76 0.59 -12.79
N GLU A 26 0.44 0.44 -12.91
CA GLU A 26 -0.37 -0.20 -11.86
C GLU A 26 0.04 -1.65 -11.61
N GLU A 27 0.35 -2.40 -12.66
CA GLU A 27 0.82 -3.80 -12.55
C GLU A 27 2.05 -3.91 -11.65
N LYS A 28 3.09 -3.11 -11.93
CA LYS A 28 4.28 -3.04 -11.07
C LYS A 28 3.97 -2.54 -9.66
N ALA A 29 2.93 -1.72 -9.50
CA ALA A 29 2.50 -1.25 -8.19
C ALA A 29 1.88 -2.40 -7.39
N ARG A 30 1.05 -3.25 -8.01
CA ARG A 30 0.43 -4.42 -7.37
C ARG A 30 1.45 -5.45 -6.92
N GLU A 31 2.48 -5.70 -7.72
CA GLU A 31 3.56 -6.61 -7.32
C GLU A 31 4.37 -6.05 -6.13
N LYS A 32 4.70 -4.76 -6.15
CA LYS A 32 5.52 -4.14 -5.10
C LYS A 32 4.75 -3.90 -3.80
N ILE A 33 3.46 -3.59 -3.87
CA ILE A 33 2.68 -3.22 -2.69
C ILE A 33 2.48 -4.43 -1.77
N VAL A 34 2.28 -5.64 -2.31
CA VAL A 34 2.07 -6.85 -1.51
C VAL A 34 3.30 -7.16 -0.65
N ALA A 35 4.48 -7.24 -1.26
CA ALA A 35 5.73 -7.45 -0.53
C ALA A 35 6.01 -6.35 0.52
N LYS A 36 5.70 -5.09 0.18
CA LYS A 36 5.84 -3.96 1.11
C LYS A 36 4.89 -4.07 2.30
N ILE A 37 3.64 -4.47 2.08
CA ILE A 37 2.65 -4.65 3.14
C ILE A 37 3.05 -5.82 4.03
N ALA A 38 3.45 -6.95 3.45
CA ALA A 38 3.88 -8.14 4.19
C ALA A 38 5.05 -7.83 5.15
N ASP A 39 6.06 -7.10 4.66
CA ASP A 39 7.18 -6.62 5.47
C ASP A 39 6.72 -5.67 6.60
N PHE A 40 5.85 -4.70 6.27
CA PHE A 40 5.34 -3.71 7.24
C PHE A 40 4.49 -4.35 8.36
N GLU A 41 3.64 -5.30 8.00
CA GLU A 41 2.74 -6.01 8.93
C GLU A 41 3.44 -7.21 9.62
N PHE A 42 4.73 -7.45 9.33
CA PHE A 42 5.49 -8.60 9.83
C PHE A 42 4.75 -9.93 9.58
N THR A 43 4.20 -10.08 8.39
CA THR A 43 3.38 -11.24 8.00
C THR A 43 3.79 -11.76 6.62
N ASP A 44 3.23 -12.90 6.22
CA ASP A 44 3.48 -13.51 4.92
C ASP A 44 2.65 -12.82 3.82
N GLU A 45 3.18 -12.78 2.60
CA GLU A 45 2.43 -12.23 1.44
C GLU A 45 1.10 -12.96 1.20
N SER A 46 1.03 -14.24 1.57
CA SER A 46 -0.19 -15.05 1.48
C SER A 46 -1.30 -14.60 2.44
N GLU A 47 -0.94 -13.91 3.53
CA GLU A 47 -1.86 -13.34 4.50
C GLU A 47 -2.41 -11.98 4.04
N ILE A 48 -1.82 -11.39 3.00
CA ILE A 48 -2.24 -10.11 2.44
C ILE A 48 -3.27 -10.34 1.34
N GLU A 49 -4.47 -9.80 1.55
CA GLU A 49 -5.49 -9.69 0.52
C GLU A 49 -5.47 -8.26 -0.04
N LEU A 50 -4.86 -8.09 -1.22
CA LEU A 50 -4.84 -6.80 -1.90
C LEU A 50 -6.23 -6.50 -2.47
N GLY A 51 -6.78 -5.36 -2.08
CA GLY A 51 -8.08 -4.89 -2.52
C GLY A 51 -8.02 -4.00 -3.77
N GLU A 52 -9.00 -3.11 -3.85
CA GLU A 52 -9.15 -2.16 -4.95
C GLU A 52 -8.10 -1.04 -4.92
N LEU A 53 -7.83 -0.49 -6.10
CA LEU A 53 -7.02 0.71 -6.26
C LEU A 53 -7.90 1.93 -5.94
N LEU A 54 -7.56 2.64 -4.87
CA LEU A 54 -8.34 3.76 -4.37
C LEU A 54 -7.96 5.08 -5.04
N ALA A 55 -6.66 5.29 -5.30
CA ALA A 55 -6.19 6.52 -5.91
C ALA A 55 -4.88 6.35 -6.68
N VAL A 56 -4.70 7.17 -7.72
CA VAL A 56 -3.44 7.34 -8.43
C VAL A 56 -3.10 8.83 -8.43
N LYS A 57 -1.95 9.17 -7.85
CA LYS A 57 -1.44 10.55 -7.79
C LYS A 57 -0.10 10.63 -8.51
N GLU A 58 0.20 11.76 -9.14
CA GLU A 58 1.53 11.97 -9.69
C GLU A 58 2.55 12.05 -8.55
N ALA A 59 3.61 11.25 -8.61
CA ALA A 59 4.69 11.34 -7.64
C ALA A 59 5.62 12.49 -8.05
N ASN A 60 5.13 13.73 -7.87
CA ASN A 60 5.95 14.93 -8.00
C ASN A 60 6.82 15.00 -6.74
N GLY A 61 8.14 15.10 -6.92
CA GLY A 61 9.19 14.75 -5.94
C GLY A 61 9.22 15.46 -4.58
N ASN A 62 8.16 16.16 -4.16
CA ASN A 62 8.03 16.87 -2.89
C ASN A 62 6.78 16.51 -2.07
N GLN A 63 6.01 15.47 -2.43
CA GLN A 63 4.87 15.06 -1.59
C GLN A 63 5.35 14.29 -0.36
N TYR A 64 5.57 15.05 0.71
CA TYR A 64 5.57 14.59 2.10
C TYR A 64 4.64 13.40 2.27
N ILE A 65 5.21 12.26 2.63
CA ILE A 65 4.46 11.14 3.19
C ILE A 65 4.12 11.61 4.61
N GLU A 66 3.05 12.39 4.74
CA GLU A 66 2.34 12.45 6.01
C GLU A 66 1.86 11.02 6.27
N CYS A 67 2.59 10.34 7.16
CA CYS A 67 2.02 9.25 7.93
C CYS A 67 0.76 9.79 8.58
N GLU A 68 -0.39 9.54 7.97
CA GLU A 68 -1.65 9.63 8.69
C GLU A 68 -1.60 8.57 9.81
N GLY A 69 -1.37 9.07 11.03
CA GLY A 69 -2.04 8.56 12.21
C GLY A 69 -1.37 7.40 12.94
N CYS A 70 -0.13 7.60 13.40
CA CYS A 70 0.28 6.98 14.67
C CYS A 70 0.51 8.10 15.69
N SER A 71 -0.59 8.67 16.20
CA SER A 71 -0.64 9.45 17.45
C SER A 71 -2.07 9.86 17.77
N ALA A 72 -2.72 9.10 18.66
CA ALA A 72 -3.42 9.58 19.85
C ALA A 72 -3.88 8.38 20.69
#